data_AF-A0A1A3PS62-F1
#
_entry.id   AF-A0A1A3PS62-F1
#
_cell.length_a   1.000
_cell.length_b   1.000
_cell.length_c   1.000
_cell.angle_alpha   90.00
_cell.angle_beta   90.00
_cell.angle_gamma   90.00
#
_symmetry.space_group_name_H-M   'P 1'
#
loop_
_entity.id
_entity.type
_entity.pdbx_description
1 polymer ?
#
loop_
_entity_poly.entity_id
_entity_poly.type
_entity_poly.pdbx_seq_one_letter_code
_entity_poly.pdbx_strand_id
1 'polypeptide(L)'
;MTDAPWATVIKSTRERLGMSQAELARAANIPKGTFQRYESGDREPPLTAARSIAEALDVTLAELSGQVPASSEKAATPGLSVVGEIMQSRRRELGLTQTRAANTAGLTLDVYQRFESGEQEPTLAAAAAVCAALDISLAQLAGVKPRPVDFNGQWFAIWQGGLEHRDVADLHTVNALRVGDFLLLDNYWRGHLQIFDNENLIGWYRPPGRTTRSRQSVFLWLPASSDYLYGRWTGVAANNTVISGWCAFARDEAMSRQVFEGLVEDNIQPRPALRLPELGSWGSGA
;
A
#
# COMPACT_ATOMS: atom_id res chain seq x y z
N MET A 1 10.07 -31.52 31.88
CA MET A 1 9.69 -30.58 30.80
C MET A 1 10.85 -30.54 29.85
N THR A 2 10.76 -31.31 28.76
CA THR A 2 11.77 -31.34 27.72
C THR A 2 11.71 -29.99 27.00
N ASP A 3 12.80 -29.23 27.04
CA ASP A 3 12.89 -27.93 26.37
C ASP A 3 12.98 -28.20 24.86
N ALA A 4 11.83 -28.23 24.20
CA ALA A 4 11.72 -28.49 22.77
C ALA A 4 12.02 -27.20 22.01
N PRO A 5 13.20 -27.04 21.39
CA PRO A 5 13.63 -25.76 20.81
C PRO A 5 12.66 -25.26 19.74
N TRP A 6 12.11 -26.16 18.93
CA TRP A 6 11.11 -25.80 17.91
C TRP A 6 9.81 -25.28 18.50
N ALA A 7 9.36 -25.81 19.63
CA ALA A 7 8.12 -25.37 20.28
C ALA A 7 8.23 -23.91 20.74
N THR A 8 9.40 -23.56 21.30
CA THR A 8 9.73 -22.20 21.72
C THR A 8 9.82 -21.25 20.52
N VAL A 9 10.44 -21.66 19.41
CA VAL A 9 10.52 -20.85 18.18
C VAL A 9 9.13 -20.65 17.57
N ILE A 10 8.31 -21.70 17.47
CA ILE A 10 6.93 -21.63 16.97
C ILE A 10 6.12 -20.63 17.78
N LYS A 11 6.13 -20.77 19.11
CA LYS A 11 5.33 -19.94 20.00
C LYS A 11 5.76 -18.47 19.94
N SER A 12 7.05 -18.20 20.09
CA SER A 12 7.59 -16.84 20.08
C SER A 12 7.39 -16.14 18.73
N THR A 13 7.61 -16.85 17.62
CA THR A 13 7.40 -16.30 16.26
C THR A 13 5.92 -16.03 16.00
N ARG A 14 5.03 -16.95 16.37
CA ARG A 14 3.58 -16.77 16.27
C ARG A 14 3.11 -15.53 17.03
N GLU A 15 3.57 -15.35 18.27
CA GLU A 15 3.20 -14.22 19.13
C GLU A 15 3.74 -12.89 18.59
N ARG A 16 4.97 -12.88 18.06
CA ARG A 16 5.55 -11.71 17.40
C ARG A 16 4.78 -11.30 16.14
N LEU A 17 4.23 -12.27 15.40
CA LEU A 17 3.38 -12.03 14.23
C LEU A 17 1.92 -11.70 14.60
N GLY A 18 1.57 -11.63 15.90
CA GLY A 18 0.21 -11.34 16.36
C GLY A 18 -0.81 -12.42 16.03
N MET A 19 -0.36 -13.64 15.67
CA MET A 19 -1.23 -14.73 15.27
C MET A 19 -1.76 -15.52 16.47
N SER A 20 -3.03 -15.93 16.43
CA SER A 20 -3.57 -16.94 17.31
C SER A 20 -3.13 -18.36 16.90
N GLN A 21 -3.19 -19.32 17.82
CA GLN A 21 -2.93 -20.73 17.50
C GLN A 21 -3.84 -21.27 16.39
N ALA A 22 -5.09 -20.79 16.34
CA ALA A 22 -6.06 -21.22 15.33
C ALA A 22 -5.73 -20.66 13.93
N GLU A 23 -5.23 -19.43 13.85
CA GLU A 23 -4.81 -18.83 12.59
C GLU A 23 -3.56 -19.49 12.03
N LEU A 24 -2.56 -19.75 12.88
CA LEU A 24 -1.36 -20.46 12.45
C LEU A 24 -1.66 -21.92 12.05
N ALA A 25 -2.49 -22.62 12.82
CA ALA A 25 -2.94 -23.96 12.48
C ALA A 25 -3.66 -23.99 11.11
N ARG A 26 -4.52 -22.99 10.84
CA ARG A 26 -5.19 -22.85 9.55
C ARG A 26 -4.20 -22.54 8.42
N ALA A 27 -3.25 -21.63 8.65
CA ALA A 27 -2.23 -21.26 7.67
C ALA A 27 -1.30 -22.43 7.32
N ALA A 28 -0.93 -23.25 8.30
CA ALA A 28 -0.13 -24.46 8.11
C ALA A 28 -0.96 -25.67 7.59
N ASN A 29 -2.29 -25.52 7.44
CA ASN A 29 -3.21 -26.60 7.11
C ASN A 29 -3.13 -27.81 8.08
N ILE A 30 -3.05 -27.52 9.38
CA ILE A 30 -2.96 -28.50 10.48
C ILE A 30 -4.20 -28.35 11.38
N PRO A 31 -4.87 -29.44 11.81
CA PRO A 31 -5.95 -29.34 12.78
C PRO A 31 -5.48 -28.69 14.08
N LYS A 32 -6.25 -27.74 14.63
CA LYS A 32 -5.89 -26.94 15.81
C LYS A 32 -5.42 -27.79 17.00
N GLY A 33 -6.13 -28.89 17.31
CA GLY A 33 -5.76 -29.78 18.42
C GLY A 33 -4.41 -30.48 18.20
N THR A 34 -4.08 -30.81 16.94
CA THR A 34 -2.78 -31.39 16.58
C THR A 34 -1.68 -30.35 16.68
N PHE A 35 -1.93 -29.14 16.17
CA PHE A 35 -0.98 -28.02 16.25
C PHE A 35 -0.65 -27.66 17.71
N GLN A 36 -1.65 -27.63 18.60
CA GLN A 36 -1.45 -27.32 20.02
C GLN A 36 -0.44 -28.25 20.68
N ARG A 37 -0.44 -29.55 20.32
CA ARG A 37 0.52 -30.53 20.85
C ARG A 37 1.94 -30.30 20.32
N TYR A 38 2.06 -29.78 19.09
CA TYR A 38 3.36 -29.38 18.54
C TYR A 38 3.92 -28.15 19.25
N GLU A 39 3.10 -27.12 19.44
CA GLU A 39 3.52 -25.88 20.08
C GLU A 39 3.75 -26.03 21.59
N SER A 40 3.08 -26.96 22.26
CA SER A 40 3.33 -27.25 23.68
C SER A 40 4.57 -28.11 23.93
N GLY A 41 5.24 -28.59 22.87
CA GLY A 41 6.34 -29.55 22.96
C GLY A 41 5.91 -30.96 23.39
N ASP A 42 4.61 -31.25 23.43
CA ASP A 42 4.08 -32.58 23.76
C ASP A 42 4.34 -33.59 22.64
N ARG A 43 4.48 -33.11 21.40
CA ARG A 43 4.78 -33.91 20.23
C ARG A 43 5.70 -33.17 19.28
N GLU A 44 6.70 -33.87 18.75
CA GLU A 44 7.51 -33.34 17.66
C GLU A 44 6.71 -33.34 16.33
N PRO A 45 6.68 -32.22 15.59
CA PRO A 45 6.02 -32.18 14.29
C PRO A 45 6.80 -33.02 13.28
N PRO A 46 6.14 -33.91 12.51
CA PRO A 46 6.81 -34.59 11.39
C PRO A 46 7.31 -33.57 10.37
N LEU A 47 8.33 -33.90 9.59
CA LEU A 47 8.99 -32.98 8.65
C LEU A 47 8.00 -32.22 7.74
N THR A 48 6.94 -32.87 7.28
CA THR A 48 5.89 -32.23 6.47
C THR A 48 5.14 -31.15 7.25
N ALA A 49 4.75 -31.41 8.50
CA ALA A 49 4.12 -30.44 9.38
C ALA A 49 5.10 -29.35 9.80
N ALA A 50 6.36 -29.69 10.09
CA ALA A 50 7.40 -28.72 10.40
C ALA A 50 7.63 -27.76 9.22
N ARG A 51 7.65 -28.27 7.99
CA ARG A 51 7.72 -27.44 6.78
C ARG A 51 6.50 -26.51 6.65
N SER A 52 5.29 -27.04 6.79
CA SER A 52 4.08 -26.21 6.73
C SER A 52 4.03 -25.13 7.82
N ILE A 53 4.53 -25.44 9.03
CA ILE A 53 4.60 -24.47 10.12
C ILE A 53 5.67 -23.41 9.84
N ALA A 54 6.85 -23.80 9.34
CA ALA A 54 7.92 -22.89 8.95
C ALA A 54 7.44 -21.91 7.86
N GLU A 55 6.79 -22.45 6.82
CA GLU A 55 6.17 -21.66 5.73
C GLU A 55 5.10 -20.70 6.25
N ALA A 56 4.25 -21.14 7.17
CA ALA A 56 3.20 -20.31 7.74
C ALA A 56 3.75 -19.20 8.67
N LEU A 57 4.91 -19.44 9.28
CA LEU A 57 5.62 -18.50 10.16
C LEU A 57 6.61 -17.60 9.41
N ASP A 58 6.80 -17.79 8.10
CA ASP A 58 7.80 -17.09 7.30
C ASP A 58 9.24 -17.25 7.85
N VAL A 59 9.56 -18.46 8.31
CA VAL A 59 10.89 -18.85 8.80
C VAL A 59 11.41 -20.07 8.05
N THR A 60 12.73 -20.25 8.04
CA THR A 60 13.35 -21.46 7.49
C THR A 60 13.16 -22.65 8.43
N LEU A 61 13.28 -23.87 7.89
CA LEU A 61 13.23 -25.08 8.72
C LEU A 61 14.40 -25.15 9.72
N ALA A 62 15.56 -24.57 9.37
CA ALA A 62 16.73 -24.48 10.25
C ALA A 62 16.44 -23.55 11.45
N GLU A 63 15.86 -22.39 11.21
CA GLU A 63 15.41 -21.47 12.28
C GLU A 63 14.32 -22.13 13.13
N LEU A 64 13.35 -22.80 12.50
CA LEU A 64 12.28 -23.51 13.22
C LEU A 64 12.85 -24.58 14.16
N SER A 65 13.91 -25.28 13.77
CA SER A 65 14.53 -26.33 14.59
C SER A 65 15.37 -25.79 15.77
N GLY A 66 15.60 -24.48 15.83
CA GLY A 66 16.48 -23.84 16.82
C GLY A 66 17.98 -24.12 16.59
N GLN A 67 18.35 -24.67 15.42
CA GLN A 67 19.75 -24.86 15.02
C GLN A 67 20.46 -23.56 14.64
N VAL A 68 19.70 -22.46 14.53
CA VAL A 68 20.21 -21.10 14.39
C VAL A 68 19.73 -20.32 15.62
N PRO A 69 20.62 -19.63 16.38
CA PRO A 69 20.17 -18.81 17.50
C PRO A 69 19.14 -17.78 17.03
N ALA A 70 18.14 -17.49 17.86
CA ALA A 70 17.05 -16.52 17.61
C ALA A 70 17.52 -15.06 17.40
N SER A 71 18.82 -14.86 17.19
CA SER A 71 19.50 -13.63 16.88
C SER A 71 20.44 -13.88 15.68
N SER A 72 19.86 -13.93 14.48
CA SER A 72 20.51 -13.34 13.30
C SER A 72 20.00 -11.91 13.11
N GLU A 73 19.75 -11.17 14.19
CA GLU A 73 19.72 -9.72 14.11
C GLU A 73 21.13 -9.25 13.75
N LYS A 74 21.27 -8.76 12.51
CA LYS A 74 22.44 -8.11 11.92
C LYS A 74 23.67 -8.99 11.67
N ALA A 75 23.52 -9.97 10.78
CA ALA A 75 24.49 -9.94 9.68
C ALA A 75 24.02 -8.82 8.75
N ALA A 76 24.79 -7.75 8.64
CA ALA A 76 24.78 -6.98 7.41
C ALA A 76 25.25 -7.95 6.32
N THR A 77 24.31 -8.71 5.74
CA THR A 77 24.60 -9.52 4.56
C THR A 77 25.03 -8.54 3.50
N PRO A 78 26.23 -8.69 2.91
CA PRO A 78 26.64 -7.83 1.81
C PRO A 78 25.63 -7.99 0.67
N GLY A 79 24.81 -6.96 0.47
CA GLY A 79 23.94 -6.76 -0.68
C GLY A 79 22.67 -7.59 -0.70
N LEU A 80 21.68 -7.25 0.12
CA LEU A 80 20.30 -7.43 -0.34
C LEU A 80 20.17 -6.65 -1.66
N SER A 81 19.75 -7.32 -2.73
CA SER A 81 19.39 -6.62 -3.96
C SER A 81 18.27 -5.63 -3.62
N VAL A 82 18.33 -4.41 -4.15
CA VAL A 82 17.27 -3.39 -4.01
C VAL A 82 15.89 -3.99 -4.35
N VAL A 83 15.86 -4.88 -5.35
CA VAL A 83 14.67 -5.64 -5.75
C VAL A 83 14.16 -6.53 -4.61
N GLY A 84 15.04 -7.29 -3.96
CA GLY A 84 14.69 -8.18 -2.85
C GLY A 84 14.16 -7.43 -1.62
N GLU A 85 14.76 -6.28 -1.28
CA GLU A 85 14.26 -5.42 -0.19
C GLU A 85 12.86 -4.89 -0.48
N ILE A 86 12.63 -4.43 -1.71
CA ILE A 86 11.34 -3.86 -2.13
C ILE A 86 10.27 -4.96 -2.17
N MET A 87 10.61 -6.16 -2.66
CA MET A 87 9.71 -7.32 -2.61
C MET A 87 9.33 -7.66 -1.16
N GLN A 88 10.32 -7.77 -0.27
CA GLN A 88 10.08 -8.13 1.12
C GLN A 88 9.26 -7.06 1.86
N SER A 89 9.59 -5.78 1.69
CA SER A 89 8.86 -4.67 2.32
C SER A 89 7.41 -4.67 1.85
N ARG A 90 7.19 -4.69 0.53
CA ARG A 90 5.86 -4.61 -0.04
C ARG A 90 4.99 -5.80 0.32
N ARG A 91 5.55 -7.01 0.29
CA ARG A 91 4.87 -8.23 0.72
C ARG A 91 4.37 -8.12 2.17
N ARG A 92 5.21 -7.59 3.06
CA ARG A 92 4.86 -7.40 4.48
C ARG A 92 3.80 -6.32 4.68
N GLU A 93 3.86 -5.21 3.92
CA GLU A 93 2.81 -4.18 3.90
C GLU A 93 1.44 -4.76 3.49
N LEU A 94 1.45 -5.69 2.52
CA LEU A 94 0.24 -6.40 2.08
C LEU A 94 -0.19 -7.54 3.02
N GLY A 95 0.57 -7.82 4.08
CA GLY A 95 0.30 -8.94 5.00
C GLY A 95 0.39 -10.32 4.35
N LEU A 96 1.19 -10.47 3.29
CA LEU A 96 1.35 -11.72 2.55
C LEU A 96 2.51 -12.56 3.12
N THR A 97 2.34 -13.89 3.17
CA THR A 97 3.46 -14.82 3.38
C THR A 97 4.23 -15.02 2.08
N GLN A 98 5.50 -15.45 2.14
CA GLN A 98 6.27 -15.77 0.93
C GLN A 98 5.57 -16.80 0.04
N THR A 99 4.98 -17.85 0.63
CA THR A 99 4.21 -18.86 -0.11
C THR A 99 3.01 -18.26 -0.84
N ARG A 100 2.29 -17.35 -0.20
CA ARG A 100 1.13 -16.71 -0.83
C ARG A 100 1.56 -15.78 -1.97
N ALA A 101 2.62 -15.00 -1.77
CA ALA A 101 3.18 -14.14 -2.81
C ALA A 101 3.69 -14.95 -4.02
N ALA A 102 4.43 -16.04 -3.76
CA ALA A 102 4.92 -16.95 -4.79
C ALA A 102 3.77 -17.56 -5.62
N ASN A 103 2.74 -18.09 -4.94
CA ASN A 103 1.58 -18.67 -5.60
C ASN A 103 0.81 -17.63 -6.44
N THR A 104 0.61 -16.40 -5.94
CA THR A 104 -0.02 -15.31 -6.70
C THR A 104 0.80 -14.92 -7.93
N ALA A 105 2.13 -14.94 -7.82
CA ALA A 105 3.05 -14.68 -8.93
C ALA A 105 3.22 -15.88 -9.89
N GLY A 106 2.59 -17.04 -9.61
CA GLY A 106 2.80 -18.26 -10.38
C GLY A 106 4.22 -18.84 -10.30
N LEU A 107 4.91 -18.57 -9.18
CA LEU A 107 6.28 -19.00 -8.90
C LEU A 107 6.31 -20.08 -7.81
N THR A 108 7.38 -20.87 -7.77
CA THR A 108 7.64 -21.75 -6.63
C THR A 108 8.17 -20.95 -5.44
N LEU A 109 7.92 -21.44 -4.21
CA LEU A 109 8.40 -20.79 -2.99
C LEU A 109 9.93 -20.59 -2.99
N ASP A 110 10.69 -21.62 -3.38
CA ASP A 110 12.16 -21.59 -3.44
C ASP A 110 12.67 -20.48 -4.38
N VAL A 111 12.07 -20.34 -5.56
CA VAL A 111 12.46 -19.28 -6.52
C VAL A 111 12.14 -17.90 -5.95
N TYR A 112 10.96 -17.72 -5.38
CA TYR A 112 10.57 -16.45 -4.76
C TYR A 112 11.47 -16.09 -3.55
N GLN A 113 11.88 -17.08 -2.75
CA GLN A 113 12.80 -16.89 -1.64
C GLN A 113 14.18 -16.42 -2.09
N ARG A 114 14.72 -16.98 -3.19
CA ARG A 114 15.98 -16.52 -3.78
C ARG A 114 15.89 -15.08 -4.30
N PHE A 115 14.72 -14.65 -4.76
CA PHE A 115 14.50 -13.26 -5.14
C PHE A 115 14.49 -12.33 -3.93
N GLU A 116 13.73 -12.64 -2.87
CA GLU A 116 13.72 -11.81 -1.65
C GLU A 116 15.07 -11.78 -0.92
N SER A 117 15.86 -12.86 -0.97
CA SER A 117 17.20 -12.91 -0.37
C SER A 117 18.25 -12.17 -1.20
N GLY A 118 17.96 -11.86 -2.46
CA GLY A 118 18.93 -11.31 -3.42
C GLY A 118 19.92 -12.35 -3.97
N GLU A 119 19.74 -13.64 -3.66
CA GLU A 119 20.56 -14.73 -4.22
C GLU A 119 20.39 -14.87 -5.74
N GLN A 120 19.21 -14.53 -6.24
CA GLN A 120 18.87 -14.58 -7.67
C GLN A 120 18.13 -13.32 -8.09
N GLU A 121 18.50 -12.73 -9.23
CA GLU A 121 17.69 -11.67 -9.84
C GLU A 121 16.51 -12.26 -10.65
N PRO A 122 15.32 -11.66 -10.57
CA PRO A 122 14.19 -12.10 -11.38
C PRO A 122 14.41 -11.75 -12.85
N THR A 123 14.03 -12.67 -13.74
CA THR A 123 13.88 -12.34 -15.17
C THR A 123 12.78 -11.30 -15.36
N LEU A 124 12.74 -10.57 -16.47
CA LEU A 124 11.70 -9.57 -16.72
C LEU A 124 10.27 -10.15 -16.59
N ALA A 125 10.05 -11.39 -17.06
CA ALA A 125 8.77 -12.07 -16.93
C ALA A 125 8.43 -12.39 -15.46
N ALA A 126 9.41 -12.88 -14.69
CA ALA A 126 9.23 -13.14 -13.26
C ALA A 126 9.03 -11.83 -12.47
N ALA A 127 9.77 -10.77 -12.80
CA ALA A 127 9.62 -9.45 -12.21
C ALA A 127 8.23 -8.88 -12.48
N ALA A 128 7.71 -9.00 -13.71
CA ALA A 128 6.35 -8.59 -14.04
C ALA A 128 5.29 -9.36 -13.26
N ALA A 129 5.47 -10.68 -13.09
CA ALA A 129 4.57 -11.51 -12.29
C ALA A 129 4.61 -11.17 -10.80
N VAL A 130 5.80 -10.89 -10.25
CA VAL A 130 5.99 -10.41 -8.88
C VAL A 130 5.35 -9.02 -8.69
N CYS A 131 5.56 -8.10 -9.62
CA CYS A 131 4.92 -6.77 -9.62
C CYS A 131 3.39 -6.88 -9.54
N ALA A 132 2.80 -7.75 -10.36
CA ALA A 132 1.36 -7.99 -10.33
C ALA A 132 0.90 -8.61 -8.99
N ALA A 133 1.68 -9.51 -8.40
CA ALA A 133 1.37 -10.13 -7.11
C ALA A 133 1.52 -9.18 -5.91
N LEU A 134 2.44 -8.22 -5.99
CA LEU A 134 2.78 -7.28 -4.93
C LEU A 134 2.17 -5.88 -5.12
N ASP A 135 1.35 -5.69 -6.15
CA ASP A 135 0.67 -4.43 -6.45
C ASP A 135 1.65 -3.24 -6.44
N ILE A 136 2.72 -3.36 -7.23
CA ILE A 136 3.75 -2.35 -7.48
C ILE A 136 4.16 -2.34 -8.95
N SER A 137 4.63 -1.19 -9.43
CA SER A 137 5.19 -1.05 -10.78
C SER A 137 6.60 -1.64 -10.90
N LEU A 138 7.01 -1.95 -12.13
CA LEU A 138 8.38 -2.39 -12.42
C LEU A 138 9.42 -1.31 -12.08
N ALA A 139 9.07 -0.03 -12.23
CA ALA A 139 9.93 1.09 -11.85
C ALA A 139 10.15 1.13 -10.32
N GLN A 140 9.07 0.99 -9.54
CA GLN A 140 9.17 0.86 -8.08
C GLN A 140 10.01 -0.37 -7.71
N LEU A 141 9.79 -1.52 -8.33
CA LEU A 141 10.59 -2.73 -8.09
C LEU A 141 12.08 -2.51 -8.39
N ALA A 142 12.41 -1.73 -9.42
CA ALA A 142 13.77 -1.35 -9.77
C ALA A 142 14.37 -0.25 -8.86
N GLY A 143 13.69 0.14 -7.79
CA GLY A 143 14.14 1.16 -6.85
C GLY A 143 13.94 2.60 -7.30
N VAL A 144 13.22 2.82 -8.42
CA VAL A 144 12.83 4.17 -8.83
C VAL A 144 11.75 4.66 -7.86
N LYS A 145 12.13 5.60 -7.00
CA LYS A 145 11.16 6.25 -6.11
C LYS A 145 10.21 7.12 -6.97
N PRO A 146 8.89 7.00 -6.79
CA PRO A 146 7.97 7.94 -7.41
C PRO A 146 8.36 9.36 -7.01
N ARG A 147 8.17 10.32 -7.91
CA ARG A 147 8.47 11.73 -7.64
C ARG A 147 7.80 12.15 -6.31
N PRO A 148 8.54 12.74 -5.36
CA PRO A 148 7.92 13.29 -4.17
C PRO A 148 7.03 14.46 -4.58
N VAL A 149 5.73 14.32 -4.33
CA VAL A 149 4.79 15.42 -4.42
C VAL A 149 4.69 16.04 -3.04
N ASP A 150 5.01 17.33 -2.95
CA ASP A 150 4.77 18.06 -1.72
C ASP A 150 3.30 18.45 -1.64
N PHE A 151 2.55 17.69 -0.84
CA PHE A 151 1.15 18.00 -0.55
C PHE A 151 0.99 19.02 0.57
N ASN A 152 2.04 19.39 1.30
CA ASN A 152 1.92 20.18 2.52
C ASN A 152 1.56 21.64 2.26
N GLY A 153 0.90 22.28 3.21
CA GLY A 153 0.59 23.70 3.18
C GLY A 153 -0.79 23.99 2.62
N GLN A 154 -1.00 25.24 2.19
CA GLN A 154 -2.30 25.72 1.78
C GLN A 154 -2.64 25.32 0.33
N TRP A 155 -3.91 25.02 0.10
CA TRP A 155 -4.52 24.74 -1.19
C TRP A 155 -5.82 25.54 -1.34
N PHE A 156 -6.10 26.00 -2.55
CA PHE A 156 -7.41 26.52 -2.94
C PHE A 156 -8.26 25.36 -3.46
N ALA A 157 -9.23 24.93 -2.65
CA ALA A 157 -10.12 23.81 -2.95
C ALA A 157 -11.51 24.32 -3.32
N ILE A 158 -12.01 23.90 -4.48
CA ILE A 158 -13.33 24.24 -4.97
C ILE A 158 -14.17 22.98 -5.11
N TRP A 159 -15.40 23.02 -4.61
CA TRP A 159 -16.32 21.89 -4.59
C TRP A 159 -17.62 22.25 -5.29
N GLN A 160 -18.09 21.36 -6.16
CA GLN A 160 -19.39 21.48 -6.79
C GLN A 160 -20.47 21.17 -5.76
N GLY A 161 -21.58 21.90 -5.78
CA GLY A 161 -22.76 21.59 -4.99
C GLY A 161 -23.43 20.28 -5.40
N GLY A 162 -24.38 19.84 -4.56
CA GLY A 162 -25.14 18.61 -4.76
C GLY A 162 -26.13 18.67 -5.93
N LEU A 163 -26.97 17.64 -6.07
CA LEU A 163 -27.90 17.46 -7.20
C LEU A 163 -28.76 18.69 -7.53
N GLU A 164 -29.23 19.41 -6.51
CA GLU A 164 -30.09 20.60 -6.63
C GLU A 164 -29.31 21.92 -6.77
N HIS A 165 -27.98 21.88 -6.61
CA HIS A 165 -27.10 23.05 -6.53
C HIS A 165 -25.84 22.84 -7.40
N ARG A 166 -25.99 22.21 -8.58
CA ARG A 166 -24.84 21.84 -9.44
C ARG A 166 -24.06 23.04 -9.96
N ASP A 167 -24.71 24.19 -10.04
CA ASP A 167 -24.14 25.46 -10.49
C ASP A 167 -23.44 26.20 -9.33
N VAL A 168 -23.56 25.70 -8.10
CA VAL A 168 -22.87 26.27 -6.94
C VAL A 168 -21.46 25.71 -6.86
N ALA A 169 -20.50 26.62 -6.81
CA ALA A 169 -19.09 26.31 -6.59
C ALA A 169 -18.65 26.89 -5.25
N ASP A 170 -18.21 26.02 -4.34
CA ASP A 170 -17.82 26.38 -2.99
C ASP A 170 -16.29 26.38 -2.88
N LEU A 171 -15.68 27.55 -3.02
CA LEU A 171 -14.23 27.75 -2.96
C LEU A 171 -13.77 28.11 -1.54
N HIS A 172 -12.78 27.38 -1.04
CA HIS A 172 -12.14 27.64 0.26
C HIS A 172 -10.65 27.35 0.25
N THR A 173 -9.93 27.93 1.22
CA THR A 173 -8.56 27.53 1.52
C THR A 173 -8.54 26.34 2.48
N VAL A 174 -7.82 25.27 2.11
CA VAL A 174 -7.62 24.08 2.94
C VAL A 174 -6.14 23.95 3.26
N ASN A 175 -5.80 23.65 4.51
CA ASN A 175 -4.43 23.33 4.89
C ASN A 175 -4.25 21.81 4.85
N ALA A 176 -3.26 21.35 4.12
CA ALA A 176 -2.95 19.94 3.97
C ALA A 176 -1.63 19.60 4.68
N LEU A 177 -1.60 18.47 5.40
CA LEU A 177 -0.41 17.97 6.08
C LEU A 177 -0.25 16.48 5.80
N ARG A 178 0.87 16.10 5.19
CA ARG A 178 1.24 14.72 4.92
C ARG A 178 1.85 14.09 6.17
N VAL A 179 1.32 12.93 6.56
CA VAL A 179 1.82 12.09 7.64
C VAL A 179 1.88 10.65 7.13
N GLY A 180 3.07 10.20 6.74
CA GLY A 180 3.26 8.91 6.05
C GLY A 180 2.50 8.87 4.72
N ASP A 181 1.61 7.89 4.58
CA ASP A 181 0.74 7.70 3.41
C ASP A 181 -0.62 8.37 3.57
N PHE A 182 -0.79 9.25 4.55
CA PHE A 182 -2.02 10.00 4.75
C PHE A 182 -1.81 11.49 4.52
N LEU A 183 -2.84 12.12 3.97
CA LEU A 183 -3.01 13.56 3.89
C LEU A 183 -4.14 13.99 4.82
N LEU A 184 -3.79 14.77 5.83
CA LEU A 184 -4.74 15.41 6.73
C LEU A 184 -5.15 16.74 6.14
N LEU A 185 -6.46 16.99 6.06
CA LEU A 185 -7.02 18.28 5.68
C LEU A 185 -7.52 18.99 6.94
N ASP A 186 -7.17 20.26 7.09
CA ASP A 186 -7.63 21.15 8.16
C ASP A 186 -7.90 22.57 7.59
N ASN A 187 -8.22 23.52 8.47
CA ASN A 187 -8.74 24.87 8.18
C ASN A 187 -10.21 24.83 7.74
N TYR A 188 -11.11 24.73 8.73
CA TYR A 188 -12.57 24.64 8.58
C TYR A 188 -13.10 23.36 7.91
N TRP A 189 -12.35 22.83 6.96
CA TRP A 189 -12.55 21.53 6.31
C TRP A 189 -11.68 20.48 6.96
N ARG A 190 -12.27 19.45 7.54
CA ARG A 190 -11.51 18.34 8.15
C ARG A 190 -11.56 17.11 7.27
N GLY A 191 -10.42 16.50 6.99
CA GLY A 191 -10.38 15.30 6.17
C GLY A 191 -9.16 14.42 6.44
N HIS A 192 -9.27 13.19 5.99
CA HIS A 192 -8.22 12.19 6.07
C HIS A 192 -8.25 11.36 4.80
N LEU A 193 -7.23 11.54 3.96
CA LEU A 193 -7.11 10.90 2.65
C LEU A 193 -5.86 10.01 2.64
N GLN A 194 -6.01 8.77 2.22
CA GLN A 194 -4.88 7.87 1.96
C GLN A 194 -4.32 8.19 0.57
N ILE A 195 -2.99 8.24 0.47
CA ILE A 195 -2.22 8.50 -0.74
C ILE A 195 -1.78 7.14 -1.30
N PHE A 196 -2.03 6.91 -2.58
CA PHE A 196 -1.59 5.77 -3.36
C PHE A 196 -0.72 6.26 -4.52
N ASP A 197 0.48 5.70 -4.64
CA ASP A 197 1.47 6.01 -5.69
C ASP A 197 1.83 7.50 -5.84
N ASN A 198 1.61 8.31 -4.80
CA ASN A 198 1.70 9.77 -4.83
C ASN A 198 0.80 10.45 -5.89
N GLU A 199 -0.20 9.75 -6.42
CA GLU A 199 -1.10 10.27 -7.45
C GLU A 199 -2.57 10.19 -7.04
N ASN A 200 -3.00 9.08 -6.43
CA ASN A 200 -4.40 8.88 -6.08
C ASN A 200 -4.61 9.12 -4.59
N LEU A 201 -5.60 9.94 -4.24
CA LEU A 201 -5.95 10.25 -2.87
C LEU A 201 -7.40 9.86 -2.62
N ILE A 202 -7.62 8.98 -1.63
CA ILE A 202 -8.95 8.45 -1.31
C ILE A 202 -9.21 8.61 0.16
N GLY A 203 -10.37 9.14 0.53
CA GLY A 203 -10.74 9.15 1.94
C GLY A 203 -12.03 9.89 2.19
N TRP A 204 -12.07 10.58 3.32
CA TRP A 204 -13.23 11.34 3.73
C TRP A 204 -12.87 12.79 4.05
N TYR A 205 -13.85 13.66 3.88
CA TYR A 205 -13.80 15.03 4.37
C TYR A 205 -15.11 15.42 5.04
N ARG A 206 -15.09 16.53 5.76
CA ARG A 206 -16.24 17.18 6.36
C ARG A 206 -16.17 18.68 6.05
N PRO A 207 -17.15 19.21 5.31
CA PRO A 207 -17.23 20.65 5.05
C PRO A 207 -17.51 21.42 6.35
N PRO A 208 -17.18 22.71 6.40
CA PRO A 208 -17.53 23.59 7.51
C PRO A 208 -19.03 23.81 7.58
N GLY A 209 -19.58 23.69 8.79
CA GLY A 209 -21.00 23.87 9.03
C GLY A 209 -21.52 22.94 10.11
N ARG A 210 -22.59 23.36 10.80
CA ARG A 210 -23.27 22.57 11.84
C ARG A 210 -24.31 21.59 11.27
N THR A 211 -24.63 21.70 9.98
CA THR A 211 -25.78 21.02 9.34
C THR A 211 -25.40 19.79 8.53
N THR A 212 -24.13 19.60 8.15
CA THR A 212 -23.67 18.41 7.46
C THR A 212 -23.55 17.25 8.44
N ARG A 213 -24.60 16.42 8.50
CA ARG A 213 -24.71 15.29 9.45
C ARG A 213 -23.60 14.23 9.30
N SER A 214 -22.87 14.19 8.19
CA SER A 214 -21.96 13.09 7.87
C SER A 214 -20.66 13.54 7.20
N ARG A 215 -19.61 12.76 7.44
CA ARG A 215 -18.41 12.73 6.60
C ARG A 215 -18.81 12.31 5.18
N GLN A 216 -18.23 12.97 4.18
CA GLN A 216 -18.41 12.65 2.77
C GLN A 216 -17.15 11.94 2.26
N SER A 217 -17.29 11.07 1.27
CA SER A 217 -16.14 10.44 0.62
C SER A 217 -15.60 11.35 -0.48
N VAL A 218 -14.30 11.25 -0.72
CA VAL A 218 -13.63 11.97 -1.80
C VAL A 218 -12.57 11.07 -2.45
N PHE A 219 -12.54 11.14 -3.76
CA PHE A 219 -11.44 10.69 -4.60
C PHE A 219 -10.83 11.93 -5.27
N LEU A 220 -9.51 12.08 -5.17
CA LEU A 220 -8.73 13.07 -5.90
C LEU A 220 -7.60 12.36 -6.63
N TRP A 221 -7.32 12.80 -7.84
CA TRP A 221 -6.16 12.39 -8.61
C TRP A 221 -5.26 13.59 -8.87
N LEU A 222 -3.96 13.40 -8.69
CA LEU A 222 -2.91 14.32 -9.07
C LEU A 222 -2.37 13.89 -10.44
N PRO A 223 -2.65 14.65 -11.50
CA PRO A 223 -2.14 14.31 -12.81
C PRO A 223 -0.62 14.49 -12.88
N ALA A 224 0.06 13.62 -13.64
CA ALA A 224 1.51 13.67 -13.77
C ALA A 224 2.00 15.07 -14.21
N SER A 225 3.03 15.57 -13.53
CA SER A 225 3.65 16.90 -13.79
C SER A 225 2.70 18.10 -13.60
N SER A 226 1.65 17.97 -12.80
CA SER A 226 0.70 19.04 -12.49
C SER A 226 0.79 19.49 -11.02
N ASP A 227 0.42 20.75 -10.76
CA ASP A 227 0.36 21.34 -9.41
C ASP A 227 -1.10 21.47 -8.89
N TYR A 228 -2.00 20.65 -9.46
CA TYR A 228 -3.40 20.60 -9.08
C TYR A 228 -3.89 19.16 -8.92
N LEU A 229 -4.85 18.96 -8.05
CA LEU A 229 -5.62 17.72 -7.90
C LEU A 229 -7.03 17.96 -8.42
N TYR A 230 -7.66 16.93 -8.97
CA TYR A 230 -9.10 16.97 -9.20
C TYR A 230 -9.74 15.60 -9.02
N GLY A 231 -11.05 15.58 -8.80
CA GLY A 231 -11.78 14.34 -8.70
C GLY A 231 -13.20 14.55 -8.24
N ARG A 232 -13.77 13.57 -7.55
CA ARG A 232 -15.18 13.57 -7.18
C ARG A 232 -15.37 13.35 -5.69
N TRP A 233 -16.30 14.10 -5.14
CA TRP A 233 -16.86 13.79 -3.84
C TRP A 233 -18.15 13.00 -3.97
N THR A 234 -18.49 12.23 -2.96
CA THR A 234 -19.78 11.56 -2.82
C THR A 234 -20.30 11.69 -1.40
N GLY A 235 -21.59 11.98 -1.27
CA GLY A 235 -22.24 12.21 0.02
C GLY A 235 -23.71 11.82 -0.02
N VAL A 236 -24.38 12.01 1.11
CA VAL A 236 -25.82 11.77 1.25
C VAL A 236 -26.50 13.12 1.48
N ALA A 237 -27.47 13.44 0.62
CA ALA A 237 -28.27 14.66 0.73
C ALA A 237 -29.33 14.55 1.85
N ALA A 238 -29.97 15.67 2.19
CA ALA A 238 -31.03 15.70 3.22
C ALA A 238 -32.24 14.80 2.89
N ASN A 239 -32.50 14.56 1.60
CA ASN A 239 -33.56 13.68 1.12
C ASN A 239 -33.15 12.18 1.05
N ASN A 240 -32.03 11.79 1.68
CA ASN A 240 -31.48 10.44 1.70
C ASN A 240 -31.07 9.87 0.32
N THR A 241 -30.79 10.74 -0.65
CA THR A 241 -30.21 10.32 -1.93
C THR A 241 -28.69 10.41 -1.91
N VAL A 242 -28.02 9.47 -2.58
CA VAL A 242 -26.58 9.53 -2.83
C VAL A 242 -26.34 10.55 -3.94
N ILE A 243 -25.47 11.52 -3.67
CA ILE A 243 -25.12 12.60 -4.58
C ILE A 243 -23.61 12.71 -4.73
N SER A 244 -23.16 13.27 -5.85
CA SER A 244 -21.74 13.46 -6.14
C SER A 244 -21.54 14.73 -6.97
N GLY A 245 -20.40 15.39 -6.79
CA GLY A 245 -19.98 16.54 -7.56
C GLY A 245 -18.47 16.52 -7.83
N TRP A 246 -18.03 17.40 -8.72
CA TRP A 246 -16.62 17.64 -8.99
C TRP A 246 -15.95 18.42 -7.87
N CYS A 247 -14.64 18.23 -7.72
CA CYS A 247 -13.80 19.06 -6.88
C CYS A 247 -12.41 19.20 -7.48
N ALA A 248 -11.78 20.35 -7.26
CA ALA A 248 -10.43 20.65 -7.72
C ALA A 248 -9.65 21.38 -6.62
N PHE A 249 -8.35 21.13 -6.53
CA PHE A 249 -7.44 21.74 -5.57
C PHE A 249 -6.23 22.22 -6.33
N ALA A 250 -5.80 23.47 -6.14
CA ALA A 250 -4.54 23.95 -6.68
C ALA A 250 -3.82 24.85 -5.67
N ARG A 251 -2.53 25.11 -5.91
CA ARG A 251 -1.75 26.08 -5.12
C ARG A 251 -2.13 27.53 -5.39
N ASP A 252 -2.72 27.77 -6.56
CA ASP A 252 -3.20 29.07 -7.01
C ASP A 252 -4.73 29.04 -7.19
N GLU A 253 -5.40 30.12 -6.79
CA GLU A 253 -6.86 30.21 -6.88
C GLU A 253 -7.36 30.16 -8.33
N ALA A 254 -6.71 30.89 -9.24
CA ALA A 254 -7.13 30.97 -10.62
C ALA A 254 -7.01 29.62 -11.32
N MET A 255 -5.93 28.88 -11.05
CA MET A 255 -5.76 27.49 -11.51
C MET A 255 -6.88 26.57 -10.98
N SER A 256 -7.24 26.69 -9.70
CA SER A 256 -8.30 25.86 -9.10
C SER A 256 -9.65 26.10 -9.79
N ARG A 257 -9.99 27.38 -10.05
CA ARG A 257 -11.21 27.77 -10.78
C ARG A 257 -11.19 27.27 -12.22
N GLN A 258 -10.08 27.48 -12.93
CA GLN A 258 -9.95 27.05 -14.33
C GLN A 258 -10.16 25.55 -14.49
N VAL A 259 -9.53 24.73 -13.62
CA VAL A 259 -9.70 23.28 -13.65
C VAL A 259 -11.16 22.89 -13.34
N PHE A 260 -11.77 23.56 -12.36
CA PHE A 260 -13.16 23.31 -11.98
C PHE A 260 -14.18 23.67 -13.05
N GLU A 261 -14.03 24.84 -13.69
CA GLU A 261 -14.86 25.30 -14.81
C GLU A 261 -14.80 24.28 -15.95
N GLY A 262 -13.60 23.84 -16.35
CA GLY A 262 -13.46 22.80 -17.37
C GLY A 262 -14.14 21.47 -17.00
N LEU A 263 -14.14 21.09 -15.72
CA LEU A 263 -14.78 19.85 -15.25
C LEU A 263 -16.32 19.95 -15.22
N VAL A 264 -16.85 21.10 -14.83
CA VAL A 264 -18.29 21.30 -14.59
C VAL A 264 -19.02 21.80 -15.83
N GLU A 265 -18.47 22.82 -16.49
CA GLU A 265 -19.10 23.49 -17.63
C GLU A 265 -18.79 22.75 -18.94
N ASP A 266 -17.51 22.49 -19.19
CA ASP A 266 -17.07 21.86 -20.45
C ASP A 266 -17.16 20.33 -20.40
N ASN A 267 -17.33 19.75 -19.21
CA ASN A 267 -17.28 18.30 -18.98
C ASN A 267 -15.97 17.66 -19.51
N ILE A 268 -14.86 18.40 -19.40
CA ILE A 268 -13.53 18.00 -19.83
C ILE A 268 -12.70 17.65 -18.60
N GLN A 269 -12.22 16.41 -18.55
CA GLN A 269 -11.21 16.01 -17.57
C GLN A 269 -9.81 16.33 -18.11
N PRO A 270 -8.98 17.07 -17.36
CA PRO A 270 -7.61 17.34 -17.77
C PRO A 270 -6.84 16.05 -18.04
N ARG A 271 -6.24 15.95 -19.23
CA ARG A 271 -5.32 14.87 -19.58
C ARG A 271 -3.96 15.48 -19.82
N PRO A 272 -3.04 15.45 -18.85
CA PRO A 272 -1.67 15.85 -19.10
C PRO A 272 -1.14 15.02 -20.27
N ALA A 273 -0.46 15.68 -21.21
CA ALA A 273 0.26 14.94 -22.24
C ALA A 273 1.24 13.99 -21.54
N LEU A 274 1.27 12.74 -21.97
CA LEU A 274 2.25 11.77 -21.52
C LEU A 274 3.64 12.34 -21.87
N ARG A 275 4.34 12.95 -20.90
CA ARG A 275 5.74 13.28 -21.09
C ARG A 275 6.47 11.96 -21.07
N LEU A 276 6.74 11.41 -22.25
CA LEU A 276 7.76 10.40 -22.41
C LEU A 276 9.00 10.93 -21.68
N PRO A 277 9.65 10.14 -20.80
CA PRO A 277 10.90 10.56 -20.19
C PRO A 277 11.81 11.05 -21.32
N GLU A 278 12.41 12.23 -21.16
CA GLU A 278 13.37 12.71 -22.13
C GLU A 278 14.35 11.56 -22.36
N LEU A 279 14.41 11.07 -23.59
CA LEU A 279 15.45 10.13 -24.00
C LEU A 279 16.74 10.92 -23.80
N GLY A 280 17.33 10.80 -22.61
CA GLY A 280 18.64 11.33 -22.31
C GLY A 280 19.57 10.92 -23.45
N SER A 281 20.49 11.81 -23.79
CA SER A 281 21.47 11.68 -24.85
C SER A 281 22.31 10.40 -24.77
N TRP A 282 21.70 9.27 -25.13
CA TRP A 282 22.40 8.03 -25.42
C TRP A 282 23.02 8.19 -26.81
N GLY A 283 24.25 8.70 -26.84
CA GLY A 283 25.12 8.66 -28.01
C GLY A 283 25.19 9.95 -28.83
N SER A 284 25.85 10.98 -28.30
CA SER A 284 26.63 11.89 -29.15
C SER A 284 28.03 12.04 -28.57
N GLY A 285 28.81 10.98 -28.76
CA GLY A 285 30.26 10.96 -28.56
C GLY A 285 30.84 10.11 -29.67
N ALA A 286 30.95 10.70 -30.86
CA ALA A 286 31.80 10.24 -31.95
C ALA A 286 32.98 11.21 -32.05
#